data_AF-A0A6V7KPA2-F1
#
_entry.id   AF-A0A6V7KPA2-F1
#
_cell.length_a   1.000
_cell.length_b   1.000
_cell.length_c   1.000
_cell.angle_alpha   90.00
_cell.angle_beta   90.00
_cell.angle_gamma   90.00
#
_symmetry.space_group_name_H-M   'P 1'
#
loop_
_entity.id
_entity.type
_entity.pdbx_description
1 polymer ?
#
loop_
_entity_poly.entity_id
_entity_poly.type
_entity_poly.pdbx_seq_one_letter_code
_entity_poly.pdbx_strand_id
1 'polypeptide(L)' 'EFNGNLTGYATGTGEFISSQAGLNIAFPVAATEDALHQARILVGRIKSNPRIDVKRDWK' A
#
# COMPACT_ATOMS: atom_id res chain seq x y z
N GLU A 1 5.95 1.52 -19.28
CA GLU A 1 4.47 1.46 -19.33
C GLU A 1 3.89 1.16 -17.96
N PHE A 2 2.64 1.56 -17.75
CA PHE A 2 1.88 1.27 -16.54
C PHE A 2 1.19 -0.11 -16.65
N ASN A 3 1.25 -0.94 -15.61
CA ASN A 3 0.55 -2.23 -15.52
C ASN A 3 -0.46 -2.22 -14.37
N GLY A 4 -1.75 -2.06 -14.69
CA GLY A 4 -2.84 -2.06 -13.71
C GLY A 4 -3.19 -3.42 -13.12
N ASN A 5 -2.64 -4.52 -13.65
CA ASN A 5 -2.87 -5.86 -13.12
C ASN A 5 -1.96 -6.20 -11.92
N LEU A 6 -1.10 -5.26 -11.50
CA LEU A 6 -0.21 -5.45 -10.36
C LEU A 6 -1.02 -5.48 -9.05
N THR A 7 -0.85 -6.54 -8.28
CA THR A 7 -1.49 -6.67 -6.97
C THR A 7 -1.07 -5.52 -6.06
N GLY A 8 -2.07 -4.82 -5.50
CA GLY A 8 -1.84 -3.71 -4.58
C GLY A 8 -1.74 -2.33 -5.25
N TYR A 9 -1.87 -2.24 -6.58
CA TYR A 9 -1.91 -0.95 -7.27
C TYR A 9 -3.16 -0.13 -6.92
N ALA A 10 -3.02 1.19 -6.88
CA ALA A 10 -4.11 2.12 -6.58
C ALA A 10 -5.01 2.34 -7.80
N THR A 11 -6.29 1.98 -7.73
CA THR A 11 -7.21 2.04 -8.87
C THR A 11 -8.06 3.31 -8.94
N GLY A 12 -7.78 4.29 -8.07
CA GLY A 12 -8.56 5.52 -7.98
C GLY A 12 -7.76 6.70 -7.43
N THR A 13 -8.40 7.85 -7.38
CA THR A 13 -7.85 9.06 -6.76
C THR A 13 -8.43 9.20 -5.35
N GLY A 14 -7.60 9.57 -4.38
CA GLY A 14 -8.03 9.72 -2.99
C GLY A 14 -6.90 9.46 -1.99
N GLU A 15 -7.19 9.74 -0.71
CA GLU A 15 -6.27 9.49 0.38
C GLU A 15 -6.06 7.99 0.62
N PHE A 16 -4.98 7.64 1.34
CA PHE A 16 -4.62 6.25 1.61
C PHE A 16 -5.73 5.46 2.34
N ILE A 17 -6.64 6.14 3.05
CA ILE A 17 -7.79 5.51 3.74
C ILE A 17 -8.82 4.91 2.77
N SER A 18 -8.80 5.31 1.50
CA SER A 18 -9.68 4.74 0.48
C SER A 18 -9.34 3.28 0.22
N SER A 19 -10.37 2.45 0.01
CA SER A 19 -10.19 1.07 -0.45
C SER A 19 -9.52 1.00 -1.83
N GLN A 20 -9.63 2.07 -2.62
CA GLN A 20 -9.03 2.18 -3.95
C GLN A 20 -7.54 2.53 -3.90
N ALA A 21 -6.99 2.91 -2.74
CA ALA A 21 -5.57 3.23 -2.60
C ALA A 21 -4.68 1.98 -2.64
N GLY A 22 -5.24 0.78 -2.40
CA GLY A 22 -4.47 -0.45 -2.37
C GLY A 22 -3.34 -0.41 -1.34
N LEU A 23 -2.12 -0.66 -1.80
CA LEU A 23 -0.90 -0.55 -0.99
C LEU A 23 -0.24 0.83 -1.05
N ASN A 24 -0.83 1.80 -1.75
CA ASN A 24 -0.34 3.17 -1.71
C ASN A 24 -0.77 3.83 -0.39
N ILE A 25 0.21 4.12 0.46
CA ILE A 25 0.01 4.75 1.77
C ILE A 25 0.61 6.16 1.84
N ALA A 26 1.13 6.67 0.72
CA ALA A 26 1.72 8.01 0.69
C ALA A 26 0.62 9.06 0.86
N PHE A 27 0.81 9.96 1.82
CA PHE A 27 0.02 11.19 1.92
C PHE A 27 0.96 12.40 1.95
N PRO A 28 0.59 13.51 1.29
CA PRO A 28 1.42 14.71 1.26
C PRO A 28 1.54 15.33 2.66
N VAL A 29 2.70 15.89 3.01
CA VAL A 29 3.02 16.48 4.33
C VAL A 29 3.33 15.46 5.43
N ALA A 30 3.51 14.18 5.09
CA ALA A 30 4.04 13.20 6.02
C ALA A 30 5.44 13.63 6.53
N ALA A 31 5.53 14.01 7.80
CA ALA A 31 6.81 14.23 8.46
C ALA A 31 7.56 12.90 8.58
N THR A 32 8.86 12.92 8.87
CA THR A 32 9.64 11.68 9.09
C THR A 32 9.00 10.78 10.14
N GLU A 33 8.30 11.37 11.11
CA GLU A 33 7.53 10.70 12.16
C GLU A 33 6.36 9.87 11.59
N ASP A 34 5.72 10.35 10.52
CA ASP A 34 4.61 9.68 9.85
C ASP A 34 5.07 8.48 9.00
N ALA A 35 6.35 8.44 8.61
CA ALA A 35 6.89 7.34 7.81
C ALA A 35 6.80 6.00 8.56
N LEU A 36 7.05 6.00 9.88
CA LEU A 36 6.91 4.79 10.69
C LEU A 36 5.44 4.35 10.79
N HIS A 37 4.53 5.31 10.91
CA HIS A 37 3.10 5.03 10.94
C HIS A 37 2.60 4.45 9.60
N GLN A 38 3.00 5.05 8.48
CA GLN A 38 2.70 4.55 7.13
C GLN A 38 3.27 3.16 6.89
N ALA A 39 4.50 2.89 7.33
CA ALA A 39 5.11 1.57 7.22
C ALA A 39 4.32 0.51 8.00
N ARG A 40 3.85 0.83 9.21
CA ARG A 40 3.00 -0.09 10.01
C ARG A 40 1.69 -0.39 9.29
N ILE A 41 1.04 0.62 8.71
CA ILE A 41 -0.19 0.44 7.93
C ILE A 41 0.08 -0.42 6.70
N LEU A 42 1.17 -0.14 5.96
CA LEU A 42 1.56 -0.90 4.77
C LEU A 42 1.73 -2.38 5.08
N VAL A 43 2.53 -2.69 6.11
CA VAL A 43 2.78 -4.08 6.54
C VAL A 43 1.48 -4.76 6.97
N GLY A 44 0.60 -4.03 7.66
CA GLY A 44 -0.74 -4.52 8.02
C GLY A 44 -1.56 -4.92 6.79
N ARG A 45 -1.61 -4.07 5.76
CA ARG A 45 -2.34 -4.34 4.51
C ARG A 45 -1.74 -5.50 3.72
N ILE A 46 -0.41 -5.59 3.66
CA ILE A 46 0.28 -6.70 3.01
C ILE A 46 -0.10 -8.02 3.66
N LYS A 47 -0.03 -8.10 5.00
CA LYS A 47 -0.33 -9.32 5.76
C LYS A 47 -1.80 -9.71 5.73
N SER A 48 -2.72 -8.76 5.58
CA SER A 48 -4.15 -9.03 5.52
C SER A 48 -4.67 -9.29 4.11
N ASN A 49 -3.88 -9.05 3.06
CA ASN A 49 -4.29 -9.26 1.69
C ASN A 49 -4.14 -10.74 1.30
N PRO A 50 -5.24 -11.47 1.01
CA PRO A 50 -5.18 -12.89 0.70
C PRO A 50 -4.53 -13.20 -0.65
N ARG A 51 -4.31 -12.18 -1.50
CA ARG A 51 -3.63 -12.34 -2.80
C ARG A 51 -2.11 -12.18 -2.70
N ILE A 52 -1.58 -11.87 -1.52
CA ILE A 52 -0.14 -11.67 -1.31
C ILE A 52 0.39 -12.80 -0.43
N ASP A 53 1.34 -13.56 -0.96
CA ASP A 53 2.16 -14.48 -0.19
C ASP A 53 3.45 -13.77 0.20
N VAL A 54 3.48 -13.21 1.41
CA VAL A 54 4.64 -12.46 1.93
C VAL A 54 5.94 -13.26 1.90
N LYS A 55 5.89 -14.60 1.89
CA LYS A 55 7.09 -15.46 1.87
C LYS A 55 7.58 -15.79 0.45
N ARG A 56 6.76 -15.57 -0.58
CA ARG A 56 7.09 -15.91 -1.97
C ARG A 56 7.10 -14.71 -2.92
N ASP A 57 6.34 -13.68 -2.58
CA ASP A 57 6.19 -12.47 -3.39
C ASP A 57 7.26 -11.41 -3.05
N TRP A 58 8.01 -11.60 -1.96
CA TRP A 58 9.20 -10.82 -1.67
C TRP A 58 10.35 -11.27 -2.58
N LYS A 59 11.13 -10.31 -3.05
CA LYS A 59 12.39 -10.53 -3.79
C LYS A 59 13.57 -10.50 -2.83
#